data_AF-A0A941UBC8-F1
#
_entry.id   AF-A0A941UBC8-F1
#
_cell.length_a   1.000
_cell.length_b   1.000
_cell.length_c   1.000
_cell.angle_alpha   90.00
_cell.angle_beta   90.00
_cell.angle_gamma   90.00
#
_symmetry.space_group_name_H-M   'P 1'
#
loop_
_entity.id
_entity.type
_entity.pdbx_description
1 polymer ?
#
loop_
_entity_poly.entity_id
_entity_poly.type
_entity_poly.pdbx_seq_one_letter_code
_entity_poly.pdbx_strand_id
1 'polypeptide(L)'
;MIFRSVAILSVVFLAGCSSSAIKGPATKSSPAPAISYAQNNSRIVPVNSVVSSNNPCVDHFNFLRQAGDSKYQKYSRDYIQIGDGYNFLNTNKNIMNGDAKRVYTNTLDMKLNTLCSEVNYAGFQVIQQKINDLSKI
;
A
#
# COMPACT_ATOMS: atom_id res chain seq x y z
N MET A 1 64.87 0.96 33.55
CA MET A 1 64.84 -0.39 32.95
C MET A 1 63.39 -0.86 32.94
N ILE A 2 62.71 -0.76 31.80
CA ILE A 2 62.48 -1.82 30.80
C ILE A 2 61.13 -2.53 31.04
N PHE A 3 60.20 -2.21 30.12
CA PHE A 3 59.08 -3.00 29.59
C PHE A 3 58.04 -3.59 30.55
N ARG A 4 56.76 -3.24 30.30
CA ARG A 4 55.83 -4.16 29.59
C ARG A 4 54.53 -3.48 29.17
N SER A 5 54.38 -3.38 27.86
CA SER A 5 53.17 -3.10 27.12
C SER A 5 52.14 -4.23 27.32
N VAL A 6 50.88 -3.90 27.54
CA VAL A 6 49.75 -4.79 27.21
C VAL A 6 48.69 -3.94 26.52
N ALA A 7 48.75 -3.94 25.20
CA ALA A 7 47.65 -3.50 24.34
C ALA A 7 46.57 -4.59 24.37
N ILE A 8 45.40 -4.29 24.94
CA ILE A 8 44.25 -5.17 24.86
C ILE A 8 43.55 -4.87 23.52
N LEU A 9 44.04 -5.56 22.48
CA LEU A 9 43.37 -5.66 21.19
C LEU A 9 42.06 -6.44 21.39
N SER A 10 40.93 -5.74 21.57
CA SER A 10 39.61 -6.38 21.49
C SER A 10 39.30 -6.64 20.02
N VAL A 11 39.62 -7.85 19.55
CA VAL A 11 39.23 -8.35 18.24
C VAL A 11 37.74 -8.68 18.31
N VAL A 12 36.89 -7.76 17.86
CA VAL A 12 35.49 -8.06 17.59
C VAL A 12 35.46 -8.93 16.34
N PHE A 13 35.27 -10.24 16.52
CA PHE A 13 34.91 -11.13 15.43
C PHE A 13 33.54 -10.72 14.90
N LEU A 14 33.51 -10.06 13.75
CA LEU A 14 32.32 -9.96 12.92
C LEU A 14 31.97 -11.38 12.45
N ALA A 15 31.04 -12.03 13.13
CA ALA A 15 30.38 -13.21 12.60
C ALA A 15 29.57 -12.78 11.38
N GLY A 16 30.14 -13.00 10.19
CA GLY A 16 29.42 -12.85 8.93
C GLY A 16 28.26 -13.84 8.89
N CYS A 17 27.04 -13.33 8.68
CA CYS A 17 25.93 -14.17 8.28
C CYS A 17 26.20 -14.63 6.83
N SER A 18 26.78 -15.81 6.65
CA SER A 18 26.79 -16.47 5.36
C SER A 18 25.36 -16.92 5.02
N SER A 19 24.83 -16.45 3.90
CA SER A 19 23.57 -16.96 3.36
C SER A 19 23.81 -18.38 2.85
N SER A 20 23.44 -19.37 3.66
CA SER A 20 23.30 -20.73 3.18
C SER A 20 22.06 -20.81 2.29
N ALA A 21 22.26 -21.18 1.02
CA ALA A 21 21.18 -21.56 0.13
C ALA A 21 20.49 -22.82 0.68
N ILE A 22 19.36 -22.63 1.37
CA ILE A 22 18.48 -23.71 1.78
C ILE A 22 17.74 -24.18 0.52
N LYS A 23 18.14 -25.35 0.00
CA LYS A 23 17.28 -26.18 -0.86
C LYS A 23 16.15 -26.72 0.01
N GLY A 24 15.07 -25.94 0.12
CA GLY A 24 13.81 -26.35 0.76
C GLY A 24 12.88 -27.00 -0.27
N PRO A 25 12.02 -27.95 0.16
CA PRO A 25 11.12 -28.69 -0.71
C PRO A 25 10.04 -27.75 -1.30
N ALA A 26 9.56 -28.08 -2.50
CA ALA A 26 8.52 -27.35 -3.21
C ALA A 26 7.26 -27.16 -2.35
N THR A 27 7.11 -25.98 -1.75
CA THR A 27 5.88 -25.52 -1.11
C THR A 27 4.91 -25.10 -2.20
N LYS A 28 3.78 -25.81 -2.26
CA LYS A 28 2.62 -25.47 -3.06
C LYS A 28 2.27 -24.01 -2.82
N SER A 29 2.13 -23.24 -3.90
CA SER A 29 1.67 -21.86 -3.87
C SER A 29 0.31 -21.79 -3.20
N SER A 30 0.26 -21.28 -1.97
CA SER A 30 -0.99 -20.76 -1.41
C SER A 30 -1.58 -19.76 -2.40
N PRO A 31 -2.86 -19.85 -2.76
CA PRO A 31 -3.44 -18.92 -3.71
C PRO A 31 -3.38 -17.52 -3.12
N ALA A 32 -2.82 -16.58 -3.88
CA ALA A 32 -2.99 -15.16 -3.59
C ALA A 32 -4.49 -14.88 -3.38
N PRO A 33 -4.88 -14.05 -2.40
CA PRO A 33 -6.29 -13.79 -2.13
C PRO A 33 -6.96 -13.26 -3.40
N ALA A 34 -7.81 -14.09 -4.01
CA ALA A 34 -8.59 -13.70 -5.16
C ALA A 34 -9.69 -12.77 -4.68
N ILE A 35 -9.51 -11.46 -4.90
CA ILE A 35 -10.54 -10.49 -4.61
C ILE A 35 -11.62 -10.61 -5.70
N SER A 36 -12.73 -11.24 -5.34
CA SER A 36 -13.95 -11.24 -6.13
C SER A 36 -14.76 -9.99 -5.79
N TYR A 37 -14.80 -9.04 -6.74
CA TYR A 37 -15.74 -7.92 -6.66
C TYR A 37 -17.06 -8.38 -7.29
N ALA A 38 -18.11 -8.42 -6.47
CA ALA A 38 -19.45 -8.83 -6.89
C ALA A 38 -19.91 -7.93 -8.05
N GLN A 39 -20.05 -8.53 -9.23
CA GLN A 39 -20.71 -7.91 -10.35
C GLN A 39 -22.20 -7.71 -10.01
N ASN A 40 -22.68 -6.48 -10.21
CA ASN A 40 -24.08 -6.06 -10.06
C ASN A 40 -24.59 -5.93 -8.62
N ASN A 41 -24.37 -4.75 -8.01
CA ASN A 41 -25.43 -3.95 -7.40
C ASN A 41 -24.86 -2.62 -6.88
N SER A 42 -25.56 -1.53 -7.17
CA SER A 42 -25.25 -0.13 -6.81
C SER A 42 -25.36 0.18 -5.31
N ARG A 43 -25.12 -0.80 -4.43
CA ARG A 43 -24.87 -0.56 -3.01
C ARG A 43 -23.36 -0.44 -2.85
N ILE A 44 -22.91 0.68 -2.30
CA ILE A 44 -21.56 0.78 -1.74
C ILE A 44 -21.53 -0.20 -0.57
N VAL A 45 -21.25 -1.46 -0.85
CA VAL A 45 -20.97 -2.47 0.16
C VAL A 45 -19.68 -2.02 0.82
N PRO A 46 -19.63 -1.89 2.16
CA PRO A 46 -18.38 -1.62 2.84
C PRO A 46 -17.42 -2.74 2.45
N VAL A 47 -16.41 -2.40 1.62
CA VAL A 47 -15.34 -3.32 1.28
C VAL A 47 -14.73 -3.74 2.62
N ASN A 48 -14.78 -5.04 2.90
CA ASN A 48 -14.14 -5.62 4.08
C ASN A 48 -12.76 -4.99 4.24
N SER A 49 -12.43 -4.54 5.45
CA SER A 49 -11.16 -3.88 5.74
C SER A 49 -10.01 -4.64 5.09
N VAL A 50 -9.35 -4.04 4.10
CA VAL A 50 -8.14 -4.65 3.52
C VAL A 50 -7.13 -4.66 4.65
N VAL A 51 -6.65 -5.85 5.04
CA VAL A 51 -5.60 -5.99 6.05
C VAL A 51 -4.42 -5.13 5.60
N SER A 52 -3.76 -4.44 6.55
CA SER A 52 -2.65 -3.54 6.22
C SER A 52 -1.68 -4.22 5.26
N SER A 53 -1.44 -3.56 4.12
CA SER A 53 -0.91 -4.25 2.93
C SER A 53 0.49 -3.75 2.54
N ASN A 54 1.24 -3.16 3.47
CA ASN A 54 2.49 -2.42 3.20
C ASN A 54 2.34 -1.34 2.10
N ASN A 55 1.10 -0.93 1.80
CA ASN A 55 0.80 0.11 0.83
C ASN A 55 0.21 1.30 1.60
N PRO A 56 0.99 2.39 1.78
CA PRO A 56 0.57 3.53 2.57
C PRO A 56 -0.77 4.12 2.12
N CYS A 57 -1.08 4.10 0.82
CA CYS A 57 -2.35 4.61 0.32
C CYS A 57 -3.53 3.78 0.84
N VAL A 58 -3.43 2.45 0.77
CA VAL A 58 -4.46 1.52 1.26
C VAL A 58 -4.59 1.61 2.79
N ASP A 59 -3.47 1.76 3.50
CA ASP A 59 -3.46 1.90 4.95
C ASP A 59 -4.15 3.19 5.40
N HIS A 60 -3.82 4.34 4.80
CA HIS A 60 -4.49 5.62 5.10
C HIS A 60 -5.96 5.60 4.69
N PHE A 61 -6.29 4.92 3.59
CA PHE A 61 -7.67 4.73 3.16
C PHE A 61 -8.50 3.96 4.20
N ASN A 62 -7.94 2.87 4.73
CA ASN A 62 -8.54 2.09 5.81
C ASN A 62 -8.65 2.89 7.11
N PHE A 63 -7.65 3.72 7.41
CA PHE A 63 -7.68 4.62 8.55
C PHE A 63 -8.85 5.61 8.45
N LEU A 64 -9.03 6.29 7.31
CA LEU A 64 -10.16 7.21 7.12
C LEU A 64 -11.52 6.53 7.31
N ARG A 65 -11.66 5.29 6.83
CA ARG A 65 -12.86 4.48 7.05
C ARG A 65 -13.12 4.23 8.53
N GLN A 66 -12.10 3.80 9.27
CA GLN A 66 -12.20 3.50 10.69
C GLN A 66 -12.42 4.75 11.54
N ALA A 67 -11.81 5.87 11.15
CA ALA A 67 -11.96 7.16 11.82
C ALA A 67 -13.34 7.81 11.57
N GLY A 68 -14.16 7.26 10.66
CA GLY A 68 -15.46 7.83 10.30
C GLY A 68 -15.35 9.15 9.54
N ASP A 69 -14.24 9.38 8.82
CA ASP A 69 -14.04 10.63 8.10
C ASP A 69 -15.03 10.77 6.92
N SER A 70 -15.66 11.93 6.82
CA SER A 70 -16.68 12.21 5.79
C SER A 70 -16.18 12.08 4.35
N LYS A 71 -14.88 12.28 4.09
CA LYS A 71 -14.27 12.18 2.76
C LYS A 71 -14.11 10.73 2.30
N TYR A 72 -14.16 9.76 3.21
CA TYR A 72 -14.02 8.33 2.88
C TYR A 72 -14.98 7.91 1.77
N GLN A 73 -16.25 8.31 1.83
CA GLN A 73 -17.24 7.92 0.82
C GLN A 73 -16.90 8.46 -0.57
N LYS A 74 -16.37 9.69 -0.68
CA LYS A 74 -15.91 10.25 -1.96
C LYS A 74 -14.73 9.42 -2.48
N TYR A 75 -13.70 9.26 -1.67
CA TYR A 75 -12.49 8.55 -2.08
C TYR A 75 -12.77 7.10 -2.47
N SER A 76 -13.74 6.44 -1.83
CA SER A 76 -14.18 5.09 -2.20
C SER A 76 -14.83 5.03 -3.57
N ARG A 77 -15.65 6.01 -3.92
CA ARG A 77 -16.24 6.07 -5.27
C ARG A 77 -15.17 6.34 -6.32
N ASP A 78 -14.26 7.27 -6.04
CA ASP A 78 -13.15 7.61 -6.93
C ASP A 78 -12.25 6.38 -7.18
N TYR A 79 -11.94 5.62 -6.12
CA TYR A 79 -11.16 4.38 -6.21
C TYR A 79 -11.84 3.33 -7.09
N ILE A 80 -13.15 3.10 -6.89
CA ILE A 80 -13.94 2.16 -7.69
C ILE A 80 -13.92 2.57 -9.16
N GLN A 81 -14.15 3.85 -9.46
CA GLN A 81 -14.16 4.35 -10.83
C GLN A 81 -12.80 4.20 -11.53
N ILE A 82 -11.70 4.40 -10.80
CA ILE A 82 -10.35 4.14 -11.31
C ILE A 82 -10.16 2.65 -11.59
N GLY A 83 -10.58 1.79 -10.67
CA GLY A 83 -10.55 0.33 -10.83
C GLY A 83 -11.32 -0.15 -12.06
N ASP A 84 -12.52 0.38 -12.29
CA ASP A 84 -13.33 0.11 -13.48
C ASP A 84 -12.60 0.52 -14.77
N GLY A 85 -11.86 1.63 -14.73
CA GLY A 85 -11.01 2.06 -15.84
C GLY A 85 -9.87 1.07 -16.14
N TYR A 86 -9.20 0.54 -15.11
CA TYR A 86 -8.19 -0.51 -15.30
C TYR A 86 -8.80 -1.81 -15.83
N ASN A 87 -10.00 -2.17 -15.38
CA ASN A 87 -10.73 -3.33 -15.91
C ASN A 87 -11.01 -3.14 -17.41
N PHE A 88 -11.53 -1.98 -17.80
CA PHE A 88 -11.74 -1.64 -19.21
C PHE A 88 -10.44 -1.72 -20.02
N LEU A 89 -9.36 -1.11 -19.53
CA LEU A 89 -8.06 -1.18 -20.17
C LEU A 89 -7.60 -2.63 -20.34
N ASN A 90 -7.68 -3.45 -19.29
CA ASN A 90 -7.16 -4.82 -19.34
C ASN A 90 -7.96 -5.73 -20.29
N THR A 91 -9.28 -5.53 -20.35
CA THR A 91 -10.16 -6.24 -21.30
C THR A 91 -9.90 -5.83 -22.74
N ASN A 92 -9.61 -4.55 -23.01
CA ASN A 92 -9.60 -4.00 -24.37
C ASN A 92 -8.20 -3.67 -24.91
N LYS A 93 -7.13 -3.76 -24.10
CA LYS A 93 -5.76 -3.31 -24.48
C LYS A 93 -5.22 -3.90 -25.79
N ASN A 94 -5.71 -5.06 -26.21
CA ASN A 94 -5.26 -5.73 -27.43
C ASN A 94 -5.88 -5.15 -28.71
N ILE A 95 -7.02 -4.46 -28.60
CA ILE A 95 -7.70 -3.80 -29.73
C ILE A 95 -7.51 -2.28 -29.73
N MET A 96 -6.91 -1.71 -28.68
CA MET A 96 -6.62 -0.29 -28.59
C MET A 96 -5.42 0.09 -29.45
N ASN A 97 -5.50 1.27 -30.10
CA ASN A 97 -4.33 1.91 -30.69
C ASN A 97 -3.23 2.11 -29.62
N GLY A 98 -1.96 1.97 -30.01
CA GLY A 98 -0.82 2.04 -29.09
C GLY A 98 -0.73 3.34 -28.28
N ASP A 99 -1.01 4.49 -28.90
CA ASP A 99 -1.02 5.78 -28.22
C ASP A 99 -2.22 5.93 -27.29
N ALA A 100 -3.40 5.51 -27.74
CA ALA A 100 -4.60 5.52 -26.91
C ALA A 100 -4.43 4.65 -25.66
N LYS A 101 -3.85 3.45 -25.81
CA LYS A 101 -3.50 2.58 -24.69
C LYS A 101 -2.56 3.27 -23.71
N ARG A 102 -1.44 3.82 -24.20
CA ARG A 102 -0.44 4.51 -23.37
C ARG A 102 -1.05 5.69 -22.61
N VAL A 103 -1.76 6.58 -23.31
CA VAL A 103 -2.37 7.77 -22.70
C VAL A 103 -3.41 7.37 -21.66
N TYR A 104 -4.23 6.36 -21.96
CA TYR A 104 -5.24 5.90 -21.01
C TYR A 104 -4.62 5.25 -19.77
N THR A 105 -3.60 4.40 -19.92
CA THR A 105 -2.81 3.87 -18.79
C THR A 105 -2.25 5.01 -17.93
N ASN A 106 -1.54 5.96 -18.54
CA ASN A 106 -0.96 7.09 -17.81
C ASN A 106 -2.01 7.93 -17.08
N THR A 107 -3.19 8.09 -17.68
CA THR A 107 -4.31 8.81 -17.06
C THR A 107 -4.83 8.08 -15.84
N LEU A 108 -4.99 6.76 -15.90
CA LEU A 108 -5.42 5.94 -14.76
C LEU A 108 -4.39 5.97 -13.63
N ASP A 109 -3.10 5.83 -13.97
CA ASP A 109 -2.00 5.89 -13.00
C ASP A 109 -1.96 7.26 -12.30
N MET A 110 -2.11 8.34 -13.06
CA MET A 110 -2.17 9.69 -12.49
C MET A 110 -3.36 9.85 -11.55
N LYS A 111 -4.56 9.41 -11.95
CA LYS A 111 -5.75 9.46 -11.09
C LYS A 111 -5.56 8.68 -9.80
N LEU A 112 -4.97 7.48 -9.88
CA LEU A 112 -4.70 6.66 -8.71
C LEU A 112 -3.70 7.33 -7.76
N ASN A 113 -2.61 7.88 -8.30
CA ASN A 113 -1.61 8.59 -7.51
C ASN A 113 -2.21 9.84 -6.85
N THR A 114 -2.98 10.63 -7.58
CA THR A 114 -3.67 11.81 -7.03
C THR A 114 -4.62 11.42 -5.90
N LEU A 115 -5.45 10.39 -6.11
CA LEU A 115 -6.35 9.89 -5.07
C LEU A 115 -5.56 9.47 -3.81
N CYS A 116 -4.45 8.76 -3.98
CA CYS A 116 -3.60 8.36 -2.86
C CYS A 116 -3.01 9.56 -2.11
N SER A 117 -2.58 10.61 -2.81
CA SER A 117 -2.12 11.84 -2.17
C SER A 117 -3.23 12.54 -1.39
N GLU A 118 -4.46 12.62 -1.93
CA GLU A 118 -5.62 13.21 -1.25
C GLU A 118 -6.02 12.43 0.01
N VAL A 119 -5.97 11.09 -0.06
CA VAL A 119 -6.23 10.18 1.06
C VAL A 119 -5.19 10.35 2.16
N ASN A 120 -3.90 10.39 1.79
CA ASN A 120 -2.82 10.60 2.77
C ASN A 120 -2.95 11.96 3.46
N TYR A 121 -3.24 13.01 2.69
CA TYR A 121 -3.45 14.35 3.25
C TYR A 121 -4.65 14.39 4.21
N ALA A 122 -5.79 13.81 3.84
CA ALA A 122 -6.93 13.71 4.73
C ALA A 122 -6.60 12.90 5.99
N GLY A 123 -5.84 11.81 5.87
CA GLY A 123 -5.37 11.01 7.00
C GLY A 123 -4.56 11.85 7.98
N PHE A 124 -3.61 12.64 7.48
CA PHE A 124 -2.85 13.60 8.29
C PHE A 124 -3.75 14.61 9.01
N GLN A 125 -4.76 15.16 8.33
CA GLN A 125 -5.69 16.13 8.94
C GLN A 125 -6.46 15.51 10.12
N VAL A 126 -6.95 14.28 9.98
CA VAL A 126 -7.66 13.56 11.04
C VAL A 126 -6.73 13.28 12.23
N ILE A 127 -5.47 12.89 11.97
CA ILE A 127 -4.48 12.69 13.04
C ILE A 127 -4.23 13.99 13.80
N GLN A 128 -4.04 15.10 13.10
CA GLN A 128 -3.81 16.42 13.72
C GLN A 128 -5.00 16.86 14.57
N GLN A 129 -6.23 16.65 14.10
CA GLN A 129 -7.44 16.92 14.88
C GLN A 129 -7.45 16.13 16.18
N LYS A 130 -7.18 14.82 16.12
CA LYS A 130 -7.11 13.96 17.32
C LYS A 130 -6.02 14.39 18.30
N ILE A 131 -4.85 14.77 17.83
CA ILE A 131 -3.76 15.28 18.69
C ILE A 131 -4.21 16.57 19.40
N ASN A 132 -4.82 17.49 18.66
CA ASN A 132 -5.30 18.75 19.22
C ASN A 132 -6.40 18.52 20.26
N ASP A 133 -7.33 17.59 20.00
CA ASP A 133 -8.39 17.26 20.95
C ASP A 133 -7.84 16.64 22.23
N LEU A 134 -6.81 15.78 22.13
CA LEU A 134 -6.12 15.20 23.29
C LEU A 134 -5.32 16.23 24.08
N SER A 135 -4.73 17.24 23.42
CA SER A 135 -3.96 18.31 24.09
C SER A 135 -4.82 19.29 24.90
N LYS A 136 -6.13 19.28 24.68
CA LYS A 136 -7.10 20.13 25.39
C LYS A 136 -7.71 19.45 26.63
N ILE A 137 -7.36 18.18 26.86
CA ILE A 137 -7.72 17.38 28.04
C ILE A 137 -6.60 17.51 29.07
#